data_AF-A0A2A7FPH2-F1
#
_entry.id   AF-A0A2A7FPH2-F1
#
_cell.length_a   1.000
_cell.length_b   1.000
_cell.length_c   1.000
_cell.angle_alpha   90.00
_cell.angle_beta   90.00
_cell.angle_gamma   90.00
#
_symmetry.space_group_name_H-M   'P 1'
#
loop_
_entity.id
_entity.type
_entity.pdbx_description
1 polymer ?
#
loop_
_entity_poly.entity_id
_entity_poly.type
_entity_poly.pdbx_seq_one_letter_code
_entity_poly.pdbx_strand_id
1 'polypeptide(L)'
;MVYGKALIHMYETKESKDWKKRFEAYLKREVTKQKWDRTQTAEGHWYLDCVFVQSRTNQDNNNYYKLLCDALTGIVVEDDKNILVRTQKVLYDAKNPRFYAILRPVEYTGIFNNETDYAQFFEGNCATCKKNHEKCTILRKAKEGRLQDEISGGSGNHTCSKKKS
;
A
#
# COMPACT_ATOMS: atom_id res chain seq x y z
N MET A 1 33.75 -5.59 6.99
CA MET A 1 34.34 -4.25 7.20
C MET A 1 34.07 -3.41 5.96
N VAL A 2 33.48 -2.23 6.12
CA VAL A 2 33.45 -1.20 5.06
C VAL A 2 34.09 0.03 5.71
N TYR A 3 35.24 0.47 5.20
CA TYR A 3 36.07 1.55 5.77
C TYR A 3 36.48 1.41 7.25
N GLY A 4 36.88 0.21 7.69
CA GLY A 4 37.47 0.02 9.04
C GLY A 4 36.51 0.18 10.23
N LYS A 5 35.21 0.42 9.98
CA LYS A 5 34.17 0.38 11.03
C LYS A 5 33.58 -1.03 11.13
N ALA A 6 33.36 -1.49 12.36
CA ALA A 6 32.67 -2.74 12.62
C ALA A 6 31.25 -2.67 12.02
N LEU A 7 30.88 -3.66 11.22
CA LEU A 7 29.50 -3.82 10.76
C LEU A 7 28.69 -4.28 11.99
N ILE A 8 27.92 -3.36 12.57
CA ILE A 8 26.99 -3.70 13.66
C ILE A 8 25.86 -4.52 13.05
N HIS A 9 25.91 -5.84 13.26
CA HIS A 9 24.81 -6.72 12.90
C HIS A 9 23.80 -6.69 14.05
N MET A 10 22.62 -6.11 13.82
CA MET A 10 21.55 -6.13 14.82
C MET A 10 20.96 -7.54 14.88
N TYR A 11 21.14 -8.23 16.00
CA TYR A 11 20.52 -9.53 16.25
C TYR A 11 19.19 -9.33 16.95
N GLU A 12 18.12 -9.84 16.36
CA GLU A 12 16.82 -9.84 17.01
C GLU A 12 16.81 -10.81 18.20
N THR A 13 16.31 -10.33 19.34
CA THR A 13 16.22 -11.13 20.57
C THR A 13 15.27 -12.32 20.41
N LYS A 14 15.47 -13.37 21.22
CA LYS A 14 14.56 -14.54 21.24
C LYS A 14 13.12 -14.13 21.56
N GLU A 15 12.95 -13.23 22.53
CA GLU A 15 11.63 -12.75 22.95
C GLU A 15 10.87 -12.06 21.80
N SER A 16 11.57 -11.21 21.02
CA SER A 16 10.98 -10.56 19.85
C SER A 16 10.55 -11.57 18.78
N LYS A 17 11.38 -12.60 18.52
CA LYS A 17 11.03 -13.68 17.57
C LYS A 17 9.82 -14.48 18.03
N ASP A 18 9.75 -14.83 19.31
CA ASP A 18 8.63 -15.59 19.88
C ASP A 18 7.34 -14.76 19.93
N TRP A 19 7.46 -13.44 20.13
CA TRP A 19 6.32 -12.53 20.01
C TRP A 19 5.80 -12.45 18.57
N LYS A 20 6.68 -12.26 17.58
CA LYS A 20 6.30 -12.22 16.14
C LYS A 20 5.52 -13.46 15.72
N LYS A 21 6.03 -14.65 16.04
CA LYS A 21 5.37 -15.92 15.75
C LYS A 21 3.96 -16.01 16.35
N ARG A 22 3.80 -15.58 17.61
CA ARG A 22 2.50 -15.56 18.29
C ARG A 22 1.55 -14.56 17.63
N PHE A 23 2.06 -13.41 17.23
CA PHE A 23 1.29 -12.36 16.57
C PHE A 23 0.83 -12.78 15.17
N GLU A 24 1.70 -13.35 14.35
CA GLU A 24 1.35 -13.93 13.04
C GLU A 24 0.29 -15.03 13.17
N ALA A 25 0.45 -15.93 14.15
CA ALA A 25 -0.54 -16.98 14.39
C ALA A 25 -1.89 -16.41 14.84
N TYR A 26 -1.89 -15.32 15.61
CA TYR A 26 -3.10 -14.61 15.99
C TYR A 26 -3.79 -14.00 14.78
N LEU A 27 -3.07 -13.25 13.93
CA LEU A 27 -3.63 -12.63 12.74
C LEU A 27 -4.17 -13.68 11.76
N LYS A 28 -3.47 -14.78 11.53
CA LYS A 28 -3.98 -15.91 10.73
C LYS A 28 -5.36 -16.37 11.19
N ARG A 29 -5.57 -16.53 12.50
CA ARG A 29 -6.88 -16.92 13.05
C ARG A 29 -7.94 -15.86 12.81
N GLU A 30 -7.64 -14.58 13.01
CA GLU A 30 -8.59 -13.50 12.77
C GLU A 30 -8.99 -13.38 11.30
N VAL A 31 -8.05 -13.59 10.38
CA VAL A 31 -8.29 -13.61 8.93
C VAL A 31 -9.18 -14.80 8.55
N THR A 32 -8.90 -15.99 9.08
CA THR A 32 -9.75 -17.18 8.86
C THR A 32 -11.17 -16.99 9.40
N LYS A 33 -11.34 -16.41 10.59
CA LYS A 33 -12.67 -16.12 11.17
C LYS A 33 -13.50 -15.19 10.29
N GLN A 34 -12.85 -14.19 9.69
CA GLN A 34 -13.47 -13.25 8.78
C GLN A 34 -13.76 -13.83 7.40
N LYS A 35 -13.27 -15.06 7.11
CA LYS A 35 -13.34 -15.69 5.78
C LYS A 35 -12.79 -14.79 4.68
N TRP A 36 -11.70 -14.10 4.99
CA TRP A 36 -11.06 -13.18 4.04
C TRP A 36 -10.58 -13.92 2.79
N ASP A 37 -10.86 -13.36 1.63
CA ASP A 37 -10.39 -13.88 0.35
C ASP A 37 -9.16 -13.10 -0.12
N ARG A 38 -8.02 -13.78 -0.14
CA ARG A 38 -6.73 -13.23 -0.56
C ARG A 38 -6.70 -12.85 -2.04
N THR A 39 -7.58 -13.40 -2.87
CA THR A 39 -7.63 -13.02 -4.29
C THR A 39 -8.08 -11.58 -4.50
N GLN A 40 -8.81 -11.00 -3.54
CA GLN A 40 -9.22 -9.60 -3.59
C GLN A 40 -8.02 -8.64 -3.61
N THR A 41 -6.92 -9.01 -2.96
CA THR A 41 -5.72 -8.17 -2.82
C THR A 41 -4.59 -8.57 -3.76
N ALA A 42 -4.88 -9.42 -4.76
CA ALA A 42 -3.88 -9.90 -5.72
C ALA A 42 -3.34 -8.77 -6.61
N GLU A 43 -4.16 -7.76 -6.89
CA GLU A 43 -3.82 -6.65 -7.78
C GLU A 43 -4.06 -5.30 -7.12
N GLY A 44 -3.28 -4.31 -7.58
CA GLY A 44 -3.38 -2.94 -7.11
C GLY A 44 -2.87 -2.74 -5.69
N HIS A 45 -3.10 -1.54 -5.18
CA HIS A 45 -2.76 -1.19 -3.82
C HIS A 45 -4.00 -1.20 -2.92
N TRP A 46 -3.78 -1.37 -1.63
CA TRP A 46 -4.82 -1.43 -0.60
C TRP A 46 -4.43 -0.55 0.58
N TYR A 47 -5.37 0.24 1.06
CA TYR A 47 -5.16 1.02 2.27
C TYR A 47 -5.31 0.16 3.51
N LEU A 48 -4.30 0.18 4.39
CA LEU A 48 -4.38 -0.37 5.73
C LEU A 48 -4.56 0.77 6.73
N ASP A 49 -5.82 1.03 7.06
CA ASP A 49 -6.23 2.08 7.97
C ASP A 49 -6.15 1.59 9.41
N CYS A 50 -5.21 2.15 10.18
CA CYS A 50 -4.98 1.77 11.57
C CYS A 50 -5.37 2.86 12.56
N VAL A 51 -6.04 2.44 13.64
CA VAL A 51 -6.19 3.23 14.87
C VAL A 51 -5.39 2.54 15.96
N PHE A 52 -4.42 3.23 16.53
CA PHE A 52 -3.59 2.71 17.63
C PHE A 52 -4.10 3.22 18.97
N VAL A 53 -4.26 2.32 19.93
CA VAL A 53 -4.51 2.62 21.34
C VAL A 53 -3.27 2.18 22.13
N GLN A 54 -2.41 3.15 22.45
CA GLN A 54 -1.12 2.94 23.07
C GLN A 54 -1.20 3.01 24.60
N SER A 55 -0.24 2.40 25.30
CA SER A 55 -0.22 2.48 26.77
C SER A 55 0.43 3.75 27.30
N ARG A 56 1.29 4.39 26.50
CA ARG A 56 2.05 5.61 26.87
C ARG A 56 2.20 6.56 25.69
N THR A 57 2.34 7.85 25.99
CA THR A 57 2.45 8.93 24.98
C THR A 57 3.77 8.94 24.22
N ASN A 58 4.83 8.33 24.76
CA ASN A 58 6.13 8.24 24.12
C ASN A 58 6.34 6.99 23.26
N GLN A 59 5.28 6.22 22.99
CA GLN A 59 5.36 5.04 22.12
C GLN A 59 5.29 5.44 20.65
N ASP A 60 6.20 4.91 19.84
CA ASP A 60 6.17 5.09 18.39
C ASP A 60 5.30 4.02 17.73
N ASN A 61 4.17 4.43 17.16
CA ASN A 61 3.25 3.53 16.48
C ASN A 61 3.78 3.02 15.14
N ASN A 62 4.73 3.71 14.52
CA ASN A 62 5.21 3.33 13.19
C ASN A 62 5.96 1.99 13.21
N ASN A 63 6.55 1.62 14.35
CA ASN A 63 7.20 0.32 14.54
C ASN A 63 6.22 -0.85 14.38
N TYR A 64 4.93 -0.66 14.65
CA TYR A 64 3.93 -1.71 14.48
C TYR A 64 3.68 -2.02 13.00
N TYR A 65 3.87 -1.08 12.08
CA TYR A 65 3.58 -1.31 10.67
C TYR A 65 4.48 -2.35 10.04
N LYS A 66 5.77 -2.33 10.35
CA LYS A 66 6.69 -3.35 9.83
C LYS A 66 6.23 -4.76 10.22
N LEU A 67 5.88 -4.94 11.50
CA LEU A 67 5.40 -6.21 12.03
C LEU A 67 4.04 -6.61 11.45
N LEU A 68 3.14 -5.64 11.27
CA LEU A 68 1.80 -5.87 10.74
C LEU A 68 1.85 -6.24 9.25
N CYS A 69 2.63 -5.52 8.44
CA CYS A 69 2.86 -5.83 7.03
C CYS A 69 3.53 -7.21 6.87
N ASP A 70 4.62 -7.47 7.60
CA ASP A 70 5.30 -8.79 7.59
C ASP A 70 4.31 -9.93 7.90
N ALA A 71 3.43 -9.73 8.89
CA ALA A 71 2.48 -10.74 9.31
C ALA A 71 1.27 -10.91 8.38
N LEU A 72 0.89 -9.88 7.62
CA LEU A 72 -0.22 -9.91 6.65
C LEU A 72 0.20 -10.46 5.29
N THR A 73 1.47 -10.33 4.93
CA THR A 73 2.05 -10.92 3.72
C THR A 73 1.96 -12.44 3.79
N GLY A 74 1.53 -13.07 2.69
CA GLY A 74 1.31 -14.52 2.67
C GLY A 74 -0.08 -14.98 3.12
N ILE A 75 -0.86 -14.12 3.79
CA ILE A 75 -2.16 -14.48 4.37
C ILE A 75 -3.31 -13.60 3.90
N VAL A 76 -3.07 -12.29 3.77
CA VAL A 76 -4.07 -11.28 3.38
C VAL A 76 -3.66 -10.61 2.09
N VAL A 77 -2.35 -10.44 1.85
CA VAL A 77 -1.78 -9.90 0.60
C VAL A 77 -0.69 -10.82 0.06
N GLU A 78 -0.37 -10.68 -1.23
CA GLU A 78 0.78 -11.38 -1.84
C GLU A 78 2.12 -10.76 -1.46
N ASP A 79 2.20 -9.44 -1.50
CA ASP A 79 3.42 -8.67 -1.32
C ASP A 79 3.08 -7.40 -0.51
N ASP A 80 3.93 -7.04 0.45
CA ASP A 80 3.70 -5.90 1.34
C ASP A 80 3.77 -4.56 0.60
N LYS A 81 4.44 -4.50 -0.56
CA LYS A 81 4.45 -3.31 -1.42
C LYS A 81 3.06 -2.86 -1.86
N ASN A 82 2.08 -3.78 -1.84
CA ASN A 82 0.70 -3.47 -2.19
C ASN A 82 -0.08 -2.84 -1.04
N ILE A 83 0.49 -2.74 0.16
CA ILE A 83 -0.16 -2.14 1.32
C ILE A 83 0.28 -0.69 1.50
N LEU A 84 -0.69 0.21 1.53
CA LEU A 84 -0.52 1.62 1.89
C LEU A 84 -0.97 1.81 3.33
N VAL A 85 -0.01 1.80 4.26
CA VAL A 85 -0.27 1.97 5.69
C VAL A 85 -0.66 3.42 6.02
N ARG A 86 -1.72 3.61 6.81
CA ARG A 86 -2.18 4.93 7.23
C ARG A 86 -2.59 4.93 8.70
N THR A 87 -2.07 5.88 9.47
CA THR A 87 -2.53 6.11 10.84
C THR A 87 -3.71 7.04 10.79
N GLN A 88 -4.88 6.53 11.15
CA GLN A 88 -6.11 7.33 11.22
C GLN A 88 -6.20 8.07 12.56
N LYS A 89 -5.76 7.42 13.65
CA LYS A 89 -5.80 8.01 14.99
C LYS A 89 -4.82 7.32 15.94
N VAL A 90 -4.28 8.08 16.89
CA VAL A 90 -3.53 7.58 18.05
C VAL A 90 -4.29 7.98 19.31
N LEU A 91 -4.55 7.00 20.17
CA LEU A 91 -5.26 7.09 21.45
C LEU A 91 -4.40 6.48 22.56
N TYR A 92 -4.75 6.74 23.81
CA TYR A 92 -4.00 6.23 24.96
C TYR A 92 -4.90 5.52 25.98
N ASP A 93 -4.54 4.29 26.32
CA ASP A 93 -5.17 3.45 27.35
C ASP A 93 -4.10 2.53 27.95
N ALA A 94 -3.60 2.89 29.13
CA ALA A 94 -2.56 2.12 29.82
C ALA A 94 -3.04 0.74 30.27
N LYS A 95 -4.37 0.54 30.44
CA LYS A 95 -4.95 -0.72 30.94
C LYS A 95 -5.22 -1.69 29.80
N ASN A 96 -5.61 -1.20 28.64
CA ASN A 96 -6.00 -2.03 27.51
C ASN A 96 -5.46 -1.52 26.15
N PRO A 97 -4.12 -1.58 25.94
CA PRO A 97 -3.52 -1.20 24.67
C PRO A 97 -3.91 -2.20 23.57
N ARG A 98 -4.22 -1.68 22.38
CA ARG A 98 -4.74 -2.44 21.23
C ARG A 98 -4.59 -1.65 19.95
N PHE A 99 -4.90 -2.26 18.82
CA PHE A 99 -5.06 -1.55 17.56
C PHE A 99 -6.28 -2.08 16.82
N TYR A 100 -6.78 -1.25 15.92
CA TYR A 100 -7.80 -1.60 14.95
C TYR A 100 -7.20 -1.41 13.57
N ALA A 101 -7.41 -2.36 12.67
CA ALA A 101 -6.93 -2.30 11.31
C ALA A 101 -8.06 -2.66 10.35
N ILE A 102 -8.21 -1.84 9.31
CA ILE A 102 -9.18 -2.06 8.23
C ILE A 102 -8.41 -2.03 6.92
N LEU A 103 -8.54 -3.10 6.13
CA LEU A 103 -7.97 -3.18 4.79
C LEU A 103 -9.07 -2.85 3.76
N ARG A 104 -8.84 -1.86 2.90
CA ARG A 104 -9.79 -1.43 1.87
C ARG A 104 -9.11 -1.11 0.53
N PRO A 105 -9.78 -1.28 -0.61
CA PRO A 105 -9.18 -0.97 -1.91
C PRO A 105 -8.86 0.52 -2.00
N VAL A 106 -7.81 0.85 -2.76
CA VAL A 106 -7.55 2.24 -3.14
C VAL A 106 -8.55 2.72 -4.18
N GLU A 107 -8.74 4.02 -4.26
CA GLU A 107 -9.61 4.64 -5.26
C GLU A 107 -8.87 4.94 -6.56
N TYR A 108 -7.55 5.11 -6.50
CA TYR A 108 -6.73 5.53 -7.63
C TYR A 108 -6.31 4.34 -8.51
N THR A 109 -6.00 4.61 -9.78
CA THR A 109 -5.40 3.64 -10.70
C THR A 109 -4.19 4.27 -11.36
N GLY A 110 -3.00 3.73 -11.11
CA GLY A 110 -1.77 4.28 -11.67
C GLY A 110 -1.55 5.74 -11.27
N ILE A 111 -1.48 6.64 -12.25
CA ILE A 111 -1.36 8.09 -12.01
C ILE A 111 -2.71 8.80 -11.81
N PHE A 112 -3.83 8.12 -12.05
CA PHE A 112 -5.17 8.71 -12.02
C PHE A 112 -5.77 8.59 -10.63
N ASN A 113 -6.31 9.68 -10.08
CA ASN A 113 -6.77 9.74 -8.68
C ASN A 113 -7.99 8.86 -8.42
N ASN A 114 -8.78 8.61 -9.45
CA ASN A 114 -9.96 7.75 -9.41
C ASN A 114 -10.35 7.32 -10.84
N GLU A 115 -11.37 6.48 -10.94
CA GLU A 115 -11.93 6.02 -12.21
C GLU A 115 -12.41 7.16 -13.11
N THR A 116 -12.96 8.24 -12.54
CA THR A 116 -13.42 9.42 -13.29
C THR A 116 -12.27 10.16 -13.95
N ASP A 117 -11.16 10.39 -13.24
CA ASP A 117 -9.93 11.01 -13.78
C ASP A 117 -9.36 10.17 -14.93
N TYR A 118 -9.33 8.83 -14.76
CA TYR A 118 -8.94 7.92 -15.83
C TYR A 118 -9.85 8.02 -17.06
N ALA A 119 -11.17 8.01 -16.87
CA ALA A 119 -12.13 8.07 -17.96
C ALA A 119 -11.99 9.37 -18.76
N GLN A 120 -11.90 10.51 -18.06
CA GLN A 120 -11.68 11.83 -18.68
C GLN A 120 -10.37 11.87 -19.49
N PHE A 121 -9.28 11.33 -18.95
CA PHE A 121 -8.03 11.21 -19.69
C PHE A 121 -8.21 10.35 -20.96
N PHE A 122 -8.86 9.19 -20.82
CA PHE A 122 -9.03 8.25 -21.92
C PHE A 122 -9.87 8.84 -23.05
N GLU A 123 -11.02 9.44 -22.75
CA GLU A 123 -11.91 10.05 -23.74
C GLU A 123 -11.27 11.25 -24.43
N GLY A 124 -10.65 12.15 -23.64
CA GLY A 124 -10.01 13.35 -24.17
C GLY A 124 -8.74 13.08 -25.00
N ASN A 125 -8.04 11.98 -24.73
CA ASN A 125 -6.74 11.70 -25.32
C ASN A 125 -6.72 10.41 -26.14
N CYS A 126 -7.01 9.28 -25.52
CA CYS A 126 -6.76 7.95 -26.09
C CYS A 126 -7.83 7.50 -27.09
N ALA A 127 -9.11 7.74 -26.81
CA ALA A 127 -10.24 7.31 -27.63
C ALA A 127 -10.19 7.94 -29.04
N THR A 128 -9.67 9.16 -29.14
CA THR A 128 -9.54 9.92 -30.39
C THR A 128 -8.13 9.89 -30.98
N CYS A 129 -7.22 9.10 -30.41
CA CYS A 129 -5.84 8.98 -30.90
C CYS A 129 -5.75 7.93 -32.02
N LYS A 130 -5.01 8.23 -33.10
CA LYS A 130 -4.73 7.27 -34.18
C LYS A 130 -3.95 6.02 -33.74
N LYS A 131 -3.27 6.06 -32.59
CA LYS A 131 -2.54 4.89 -32.06
C LYS A 131 -3.53 3.91 -31.42
N ASN A 132 -3.34 2.61 -31.65
CA ASN A 132 -4.05 1.58 -30.91
C ASN A 132 -3.75 1.72 -29.40
N HIS A 133 -4.80 1.96 -28.60
CA HIS A 133 -4.71 2.19 -27.16
C HIS A 133 -4.24 0.94 -26.38
N GLU A 134 -4.55 -0.27 -26.85
CA GLU A 134 -4.10 -1.53 -26.24
C GLU A 134 -2.57 -1.70 -26.33
N LYS A 135 -1.97 -1.16 -27.41
CA LYS A 135 -0.51 -1.20 -27.64
C LYS A 135 0.19 0.09 -27.24
N CYS A 136 -0.55 1.07 -26.70
CA CYS A 136 0.01 2.36 -26.33
C CYS A 136 0.85 2.23 -25.06
N THR A 137 2.18 2.31 -25.22
CA THR A 137 3.11 2.23 -24.10
C THR A 137 2.93 3.35 -23.08
N ILE A 138 2.53 4.56 -23.52
CA ILE A 138 2.27 5.70 -22.63
C ILE A 138 1.08 5.41 -21.72
N LEU A 139 -0.03 4.91 -22.28
CA LEU A 139 -1.23 4.55 -21.51
C LEU A 139 -0.96 3.40 -20.54
N ARG A 140 -0.26 2.36 -20.99
CA ARG A 140 0.13 1.23 -20.13
C ARG A 140 0.97 1.70 -18.93
N LYS A 141 2.03 2.48 -19.19
CA LYS A 141 2.90 3.05 -18.14
C LYS A 141 2.13 3.95 -17.17
N ALA A 142 1.15 4.72 -17.66
CA ALA A 142 0.29 5.56 -16.82
C ALA A 142 -0.57 4.71 -15.86
N LYS A 143 -1.16 3.61 -16.36
CA LYS A 143 -1.91 2.64 -15.52
C LYS A 143 -1.03 1.92 -14.50
N GLU A 144 0.26 1.71 -14.82
CA GLU A 144 1.27 1.19 -13.89
C GLU A 144 1.72 2.22 -12.83
N GLY A 145 1.27 3.48 -12.91
CA GLY A 145 1.66 4.53 -11.96
C GLY A 145 2.99 5.21 -12.28
N ARG A 146 3.51 5.07 -13.51
CA ARG A 146 4.75 5.74 -13.93
C ARG A 146 4.43 7.17 -14.35
N LEU A 147 5.04 8.13 -13.67
CA LEU A 147 5.09 9.53 -14.11
C LEU A 147 5.92 9.63 -15.38
N GLN A 148 5.45 10.44 -16.33
CA GLN A 148 5.95 10.51 -17.71
C GLN A 148 5.90 11.95 -18.20
N ASP A 149 6.97 12.43 -18.85
CA ASP A 149 7.03 13.79 -19.41
C ASP A 149 5.97 14.00 -20.51
N GLU A 150 5.53 12.94 -21.17
CA GLU A 150 4.50 13.01 -22.20
C GLU A 150 3.10 13.31 -21.65
N ILE A 151 2.87 13.08 -20.36
CA ILE A 151 1.59 13.36 -19.70
C ILE A 151 1.76 14.59 -18.82
N SER A 152 1.11 15.68 -19.24
CA SER A 152 1.05 16.92 -18.46
C SER A 152 -0.29 17.03 -17.74
N GLY A 153 -0.31 17.74 -16.62
CA GLY A 153 -1.51 17.94 -15.80
C GLY A 153 -1.27 17.61 -14.33
N GLY A 154 -2.15 18.14 -13.47
CA GLY A 154 -2.25 17.79 -12.05
C GLY A 154 -3.50 16.96 -11.78
N SER A 155 -3.84 16.81 -10.49
CA SER A 155 -5.00 16.03 -10.04
C SER A 155 -6.28 16.38 -10.82
N GLY A 156 -6.70 15.46 -11.70
CA GLY A 156 -7.95 15.55 -12.47
C GLY A 156 -7.87 16.19 -13.87
N ASN A 157 -6.70 16.61 -14.37
CA ASN A 157 -6.59 17.26 -15.69
C ASN A 157 -5.39 16.73 -16.50
N HIS A 158 -5.30 15.42 -16.67
CA HIS A 158 -4.21 14.80 -17.43
C HIS A 158 -4.41 14.96 -18.96
N THR A 159 -3.34 15.32 -19.67
CA THR A 159 -3.31 15.47 -21.13
C THR A 159 -2.08 14.80 -21.72
N CYS A 160 -2.21 14.13 -22.87
CA CYS A 160 -1.12 13.44 -23.55
C CYS A 160 -0.57 14.29 -24.70
N SER A 161 0.66 14.78 -24.55
CA SER A 161 1.35 15.59 -25.58
C SER A 161 1.72 14.81 -26.85
N LYS A 162 1.72 13.47 -26.79
CA LYS A 162 1.99 12.58 -27.94
C LYS A 162 0.73 12.02 -28.59
N LYS A 163 -0.45 12.59 -28.28
CA LYS A 163 -1.70 12.28 -28.98
C LYS A 163 -1.49 12.50 -30.48
N LYS A 164 -1.81 11.49 -31.29
CA LYS A 164 -1.79 11.59 -32.75
C LYS A 164 -3.20 11.87 -33.25
N SER A 165 -3.42 13.09 -33.71
CA SER A 165 -4.62 13.51 -34.45
C SER A 165 -4.65 12.91 -35.85
#